data_AF-A0A6N2CGN7-F1
#
_entry.id   AF-A0A6N2CGN7-F1
#
_cell.length_a   1.000
_cell.length_b   1.000
_cell.length_c   1.000
_cell.angle_alpha   90.00
_cell.angle_beta   90.00
_cell.angle_gamma   90.00
#
_symmetry.space_group_name_H-M   'P 1'
#
loop_
_entity.id
_entity.type
_entity.pdbx_description
1 polymer ?
#
loop_
_entity_poly.entity_id
_entity_poly.type
_entity_poly.pdbx_seq_one_letter_code
_entity_poly.pdbx_strand_id
1 'polypeptide(L)'
;MICATESIWRSDQSSYIRLLPSALGVSNRRCSMPLQRAVSDFGFEKSFQQAANGITEHYGFELPLSAVAQVSRKHAAKIALRQSARAKRANALPSRGAEQLIAEADGSFVRIVSSTQAKGDRRKSRQVDYREVRLCACSKHDSDTVRYDATFGPVDSVAALWAQAAKSVGMSTQSRVHVLADGATWIDSQRSVAFGSQGKLLIDLYHVLEYLGQAAETCSTHPKRWLKTQKKRLKSGRSERVIRDLEKHREAPSVSEEMSPVRRAWRYLENRRDYLTYDQAIDKDLPLGSGLIESGNKHVLQARMKIPGASWSMETAENFVRARAMRANQQWEDYWTELKYAA
;
A
#
# COMPACT_ATOMS: atom_id res chain seq x y z
N MET A 1 25.85 3.24 -30.15
CA MET A 1 26.38 4.47 -29.50
C MET A 1 26.13 5.63 -30.44
N ILE A 2 25.19 6.52 -30.14
CA ILE A 2 24.94 7.71 -30.98
C ILE A 2 26.01 8.73 -30.61
N CYS A 3 26.93 9.01 -31.53
CA CYS A 3 27.87 10.11 -31.41
C CYS A 3 27.24 11.32 -32.10
N ALA A 4 27.07 12.43 -31.36
CA ALA A 4 26.63 13.69 -31.93
C ALA A 4 27.80 14.66 -31.89
N THR A 5 28.22 15.12 -33.07
CA THR A 5 29.18 16.20 -33.22
C THR A 5 28.43 17.52 -33.13
N GLU A 6 28.85 18.44 -32.27
CA GLU A 6 28.27 19.78 -32.20
C GLU A 6 29.35 20.85 -32.31
N SER A 7 28.98 22.01 -32.86
CA SER A 7 29.80 23.21 -32.81
C SER A 7 29.69 23.86 -31.43
N ILE A 8 30.83 24.16 -30.81
CA ILE A 8 30.88 24.90 -29.55
C ILE A 8 31.01 26.40 -29.87
N TRP A 9 30.11 27.20 -29.29
CA TRP A 9 30.05 28.63 -29.53
C TRP A 9 30.75 29.39 -28.40
N ARG A 10 31.14 30.65 -28.66
CA ARG A 10 31.72 31.56 -27.67
C ARG A 10 30.98 32.89 -27.70
N SER A 11 30.92 33.57 -26.56
CA SER A 11 30.46 34.96 -26.44
C SER A 11 31.36 35.72 -25.48
N ASP A 12 31.23 37.04 -25.44
CA ASP A 12 31.95 37.91 -24.49
C ASP A 12 31.70 37.54 -23.03
N GLN A 13 30.59 36.83 -22.74
CA GLN A 13 30.19 36.39 -21.39
C GLN A 13 30.51 34.92 -21.10
N SER A 14 30.87 34.10 -22.10
CA SER A 14 31.13 32.67 -21.90
C SER A 14 32.08 32.08 -22.93
N SER A 15 33.11 31.39 -22.41
CA SER A 15 34.16 30.74 -23.20
C SER A 15 33.71 29.45 -23.90
N TYR A 16 32.56 28.89 -23.50
CA TYR A 16 31.98 27.67 -24.09
C TYR A 16 30.45 27.68 -23.97
N ILE A 17 29.77 27.76 -25.10
CA ILE A 17 28.31 27.69 -25.22
C ILE A 17 27.99 26.44 -26.04
N ARG A 18 27.37 25.45 -25.39
CA ARG A 18 26.93 24.21 -26.02
C ARG A 18 25.43 24.29 -26.31
N LEU A 19 25.08 24.76 -27.51
CA LEU A 19 23.69 25.04 -27.87
C LEU A 19 22.83 23.78 -27.90
N LEU A 20 23.35 22.66 -28.40
CA LEU A 20 22.57 21.43 -28.55
C LEU A 20 22.19 20.81 -27.18
N PRO A 21 23.12 20.56 -26.24
CA PRO A 21 22.77 20.12 -24.89
C PRO A 21 21.87 21.10 -24.14
N SER A 22 22.08 22.41 -24.28
CA SER A 22 21.20 23.42 -23.68
C SER A 22 19.78 23.33 -24.24
N ALA A 23 19.63 23.24 -25.56
CA ALA A 23 18.33 23.06 -26.21
C ALA A 23 17.66 21.73 -25.84
N LEU A 24 18.43 20.66 -25.68
CA LEU A 24 17.94 19.34 -25.26
C LEU A 24 17.76 19.20 -23.74
N GLY A 25 18.16 20.19 -22.94
CA GLY A 25 18.18 20.12 -21.48
C GLY A 25 19.06 19.00 -20.92
N VAL A 26 20.15 18.65 -21.63
CA VAL A 26 21.11 17.61 -21.25
C VAL A 26 22.37 18.26 -20.72
N SER A 27 22.88 17.77 -19.58
CA SER A 27 24.20 18.15 -19.08
C SER A 27 25.09 16.92 -18.98
N ASN A 28 26.41 17.13 -18.89
CA ASN A 28 27.36 16.02 -18.74
C ASN A 28 26.94 15.08 -17.60
N ARG A 29 26.97 13.77 -17.87
CA ARG A 29 26.59 12.68 -16.95
C ARG A 29 25.15 12.77 -16.38
N ARG A 30 24.24 13.47 -17.05
CA ARG A 30 22.82 13.51 -16.66
C ARG A 30 21.92 13.04 -17.79
N CYS A 31 20.88 12.31 -17.42
CA CYS A 31 19.77 12.00 -18.31
C CYS A 31 18.91 13.26 -18.52
N SER A 32 18.41 13.48 -19.74
CA SER A 32 17.37 14.48 -19.99
C SER A 32 16.14 14.21 -19.13
N MET A 33 15.27 15.21 -18.92
CA MET A 33 14.02 15.00 -18.17
C MET A 33 13.11 13.93 -18.79
N PRO A 34 12.91 13.86 -20.12
CA PRO A 34 12.18 12.76 -20.75
C PRO A 34 12.79 11.38 -20.47
N LEU A 35 14.13 11.26 -20.53
CA LEU A 35 14.79 10.00 -20.21
C LEU A 35 14.68 9.65 -18.72
N GLN A 36 14.79 10.63 -17.82
CA GLN A 36 14.55 10.41 -16.39
C GLN A 36 13.13 9.88 -16.13
N ARG A 37 12.14 10.37 -16.88
CA ARG A 37 10.76 9.88 -16.85
C ARG A 37 10.63 8.45 -17.30
N ALA A 38 11.20 8.08 -18.44
CA ALA A 38 11.21 6.71 -18.93
C ALA A 38 11.92 5.73 -17.96
N VAL A 39 13.09 6.12 -17.46
CA VAL A 39 13.85 5.31 -16.51
C VAL A 39 13.07 5.08 -15.21
N SER A 40 12.41 6.12 -14.70
CA SER A 40 11.61 6.03 -13.48
C SER A 40 10.36 5.17 -13.66
N ASP A 41 9.71 5.23 -14.83
CA ASP A 41 8.58 4.38 -15.19
C ASP A 41 8.94 2.89 -15.07
N PHE A 42 10.00 2.45 -15.75
CA PHE A 42 10.45 1.08 -15.64
C PHE A 42 10.99 0.72 -14.25
N GLY A 43 11.74 1.64 -13.61
CA GLY A 43 12.38 1.41 -12.33
C GLY A 43 11.40 1.23 -11.17
N PHE A 44 10.23 1.85 -11.24
CA PHE A 44 9.15 1.72 -10.25
C PHE A 44 8.32 0.46 -10.41
N GLU A 45 8.28 -0.13 -11.60
CA GLU A 45 7.49 -1.34 -11.88
C GLU A 45 8.33 -2.62 -11.84
N LYS A 46 9.60 -2.55 -12.28
CA LYS A 46 10.46 -3.73 -12.49
C LYS A 46 11.76 -3.65 -11.70
N SER A 47 12.52 -4.76 -11.68
CA SER A 47 13.91 -4.73 -11.20
C SER A 47 14.74 -3.73 -12.01
N PHE A 48 15.79 -3.16 -11.41
CA PHE A 48 16.64 -2.21 -12.14
C PHE A 48 17.33 -2.83 -13.36
N GLN A 49 17.61 -4.14 -13.33
CA GLN A 49 18.15 -4.85 -14.49
C GLN A 49 17.12 -4.92 -15.62
N GLN A 50 15.87 -5.31 -15.31
CA GLN A 50 14.80 -5.32 -16.31
C GLN A 50 14.46 -3.92 -16.81
N ALA A 51 14.59 -2.90 -15.96
CA ALA A 51 14.43 -1.51 -16.37
C ALA A 51 15.53 -1.08 -17.34
N ALA A 52 16.79 -1.44 -17.09
CA ALA A 52 17.88 -1.22 -18.03
C ALA A 52 17.63 -1.92 -19.37
N ASN A 53 17.20 -3.19 -19.34
CA ASN A 53 16.83 -3.94 -20.55
C ASN A 53 15.68 -3.25 -21.31
N GLY A 54 14.68 -2.72 -20.61
CA GLY A 54 13.57 -1.97 -21.23
C GLY A 54 14.02 -0.66 -21.89
N ILE A 55 15.02 0.01 -21.33
CA ILE A 55 15.63 1.19 -21.98
C ILE A 55 16.35 0.78 -23.27
N THR A 56 17.14 -0.29 -23.23
CA THR A 56 17.80 -0.81 -24.44
C THR A 56 16.78 -1.18 -25.51
N GLU A 57 15.74 -1.92 -25.14
CA GLU A 57 14.69 -2.40 -26.05
C GLU A 57 13.91 -1.24 -26.70
N HIS A 58 13.41 -0.30 -25.89
CA HIS A 58 12.47 0.72 -26.38
C HIS A 58 13.14 2.02 -26.82
N TYR A 59 14.38 2.27 -26.43
CA TYR A 59 15.12 3.50 -26.74
C TYR A 59 16.43 3.27 -27.50
N GLY A 60 16.85 2.02 -27.71
CA GLY A 60 17.97 1.66 -28.59
C GLY A 60 19.37 1.96 -28.05
N PHE A 61 19.51 2.24 -26.75
CA PHE A 61 20.80 2.44 -26.11
C PHE A 61 20.83 1.89 -24.69
N GLU A 62 22.02 1.50 -24.26
CA GLU A 62 22.24 0.98 -22.92
C GLU A 62 22.45 2.11 -21.90
N LEU A 63 21.88 1.92 -20.72
CA LEU A 63 22.22 2.71 -19.54
C LEU A 63 22.88 1.81 -18.49
N PRO A 64 23.97 2.27 -17.84
CA PRO A 64 24.53 1.56 -16.71
C PRO A 64 23.47 1.34 -15.62
N LEU A 65 23.47 0.15 -15.00
CA LEU A 65 22.55 -0.20 -13.92
C LEU A 65 22.54 0.83 -12.79
N SER A 66 23.71 1.41 -12.49
CA SER A 66 23.88 2.48 -11.51
C SER A 66 23.10 3.75 -11.87
N ALA A 67 23.07 4.14 -13.16
CA ALA A 67 22.32 5.29 -13.63
C ALA A 67 20.81 5.06 -13.51
N VAL A 68 20.32 3.88 -13.91
CA VAL A 68 18.91 3.48 -13.77
C VAL A 68 18.49 3.53 -12.30
N ALA A 69 19.29 2.93 -11.42
CA ALA A 69 19.02 2.90 -9.99
C ALA A 69 19.05 4.30 -9.36
N GLN A 70 20.05 5.14 -9.72
CA GLN A 70 20.18 6.50 -9.20
C GLN A 70 19.00 7.39 -9.59
N VAL A 71 18.61 7.37 -10.88
CA VAL A 71 17.47 8.15 -11.36
C VAL A 71 16.17 7.70 -10.69
N SER A 72 15.92 6.39 -10.64
CA SER A 72 14.72 5.84 -10.00
C SER A 72 14.65 6.25 -8.53
N ARG A 73 15.73 6.06 -7.76
CA ARG A 73 15.79 6.45 -6.34
C ARG A 73 15.58 7.95 -6.13
N LYS A 74 16.20 8.79 -6.97
CA LYS A 74 16.02 10.25 -6.91
C LYS A 74 14.55 10.64 -7.06
N HIS A 75 13.85 10.06 -8.02
CA HIS A 75 12.44 10.38 -8.24
C HIS A 75 11.54 9.80 -7.14
N ALA A 76 11.81 8.58 -6.67
CA ALA A 76 11.10 7.99 -5.52
C ALA A 76 11.23 8.87 -4.26
N ALA A 77 12.44 9.34 -3.94
CA ALA A 77 12.67 10.24 -2.81
C ALA A 77 11.92 11.58 -2.95
N LYS A 78 11.90 12.17 -4.16
CA LYS A 78 11.13 13.39 -4.43
C LYS A 78 9.62 13.18 -4.24
N ILE A 79 9.08 12.05 -4.68
CA ILE A 79 7.67 11.70 -4.51
C ILE A 79 7.35 11.57 -3.02
N ALA A 80 8.18 10.82 -2.29
CA ALA A 80 8.01 10.60 -0.87
C ALA A 80 8.01 11.90 -0.05
N LEU A 81 8.96 12.79 -0.34
CA LEU A 81 9.04 14.11 0.29
C LEU A 81 7.78 14.95 0.05
N ARG A 82 7.27 14.97 -1.19
CA ARG A 82 6.04 15.70 -1.54
C ARG A 82 4.81 15.14 -0.83
N GLN A 83 4.66 13.82 -0.79
CA GLN A 83 3.55 13.18 -0.08
C GLN A 83 3.59 13.49 1.43
N SER A 84 4.77 13.40 2.07
CA SER A 84 4.95 13.80 3.47
C SER A 84 4.56 15.26 3.72
N ALA A 85 4.89 16.17 2.79
CA ALA A 85 4.51 17.58 2.91
C ALA A 85 2.98 17.78 2.77
N ARG A 86 2.30 17.01 1.93
CA ARG A 86 0.83 17.06 1.76
C ARG A 86 0.10 16.54 2.99
N ALA A 87 0.54 15.42 3.56
CA ALA A 87 -0.06 14.83 4.76
C ALA A 87 -0.08 15.81 5.96
N LYS A 88 0.93 16.71 6.05
CA LYS A 88 1.00 17.72 7.12
C LYS A 88 0.03 18.91 6.97
N ARG A 89 -0.66 19.05 5.83
CA ARG A 89 -1.53 20.22 5.52
C ARG A 89 -3.03 19.90 5.65
N ALA A 90 -3.40 18.74 6.17
CA ALA A 90 -4.78 18.24 6.15
C ALA A 90 -5.64 18.80 7.31
N ASN A 91 -6.00 20.08 7.30
CA ASN A 91 -6.65 20.68 8.49
C ASN A 91 -8.12 21.12 8.31
N ALA A 92 -8.77 20.80 7.18
CA ALA A 92 -10.21 21.00 7.04
C ALA A 92 -10.83 20.02 6.03
N LEU A 93 -11.95 19.41 6.40
CA LEU A 93 -12.85 18.70 5.49
C LEU A 93 -13.92 19.67 4.97
N PRO A 94 -14.34 19.56 3.70
CA PRO A 94 -15.46 20.33 3.19
C PRO A 94 -16.77 19.91 3.88
N SER A 95 -17.79 20.77 3.82
CA SER A 95 -19.12 20.50 4.39
C SER A 95 -19.94 19.48 3.59
N ARG A 96 -19.71 19.41 2.27
CA ARG A 96 -20.34 18.46 1.35
C ARG A 96 -19.28 17.64 0.62
N GLY A 97 -19.61 16.38 0.33
CA GLY A 97 -18.75 15.44 -0.37
C GLY A 97 -19.46 14.10 -0.56
N ALA A 98 -18.70 13.02 -0.65
CA ALA A 98 -19.25 11.67 -0.77
C ALA A 98 -20.05 11.30 0.50
N GLU A 99 -21.25 10.77 0.34
CA GLU A 99 -22.06 10.33 1.48
C GLU A 99 -21.44 9.12 2.18
N GLN A 100 -20.98 8.15 1.39
CA GLN A 100 -20.44 6.87 1.87
C GLN A 100 -19.09 6.58 1.21
N LEU A 101 -18.10 6.29 2.06
CA LEU A 101 -16.76 5.86 1.67
C LEU A 101 -16.51 4.44 2.15
N ILE A 102 -15.65 3.73 1.44
CA ILE A 102 -15.06 2.45 1.84
C ILE A 102 -13.60 2.72 2.17
N ALA A 103 -13.13 2.18 3.29
CA ALA A 103 -11.76 2.33 3.73
C ALA A 103 -11.21 0.98 4.23
N GLU A 104 -10.01 0.64 3.80
CA GLU A 104 -9.37 -0.62 4.15
C GLU A 104 -7.88 -0.39 4.44
N ALA A 105 -7.30 -1.20 5.32
CA ALA A 105 -5.88 -1.15 5.62
C ALA A 105 -5.36 -2.55 5.91
N ASP A 106 -4.09 -2.78 5.62
CA ASP A 106 -3.43 -4.06 5.86
C ASP A 106 -1.91 -3.89 6.00
N GLY A 107 -1.28 -4.83 6.69
CA GLY A 107 0.16 -4.93 6.88
C GLY A 107 0.76 -6.03 6.01
N SER A 108 1.91 -5.76 5.40
CA SER A 108 2.65 -6.76 4.63
C SER A 108 4.14 -6.69 4.94
N PHE A 109 4.77 -7.84 5.19
CA PHE A 109 6.20 -7.91 5.47
C PHE A 109 7.06 -7.86 4.21
N VAL A 110 8.01 -6.93 4.16
CA VAL A 110 9.00 -6.78 3.08
C VAL A 110 10.39 -7.02 3.64
N ARG A 111 11.22 -7.72 2.85
CA ARG A 111 12.61 -8.00 3.18
C ARG A 111 13.46 -6.73 3.14
N ILE A 112 13.98 -6.34 4.30
CA ILE A 112 14.93 -5.25 4.47
C ILE A 112 16.33 -5.83 4.71
N VAL A 113 17.33 -5.14 4.18
CA VAL A 113 18.73 -5.50 4.32
C VAL A 113 19.50 -4.30 4.83
N SER A 114 20.25 -4.53 5.90
CA SER A 114 21.22 -3.59 6.46
C SER A 114 22.62 -4.22 6.42
N SER A 115 23.64 -3.38 6.56
CA SER A 115 25.03 -3.82 6.73
C SER A 115 25.62 -3.07 7.91
N THR A 116 26.25 -3.80 8.83
CA THR A 116 26.84 -3.24 10.05
C THR A 116 28.24 -2.68 9.81
N GLN A 117 28.85 -2.90 8.64
CA GLN A 117 30.18 -2.40 8.31
C GLN A 117 30.14 -1.37 7.18
N ALA A 118 30.73 -0.19 7.44
CA ALA A 118 30.82 0.88 6.44
C ALA A 118 31.86 0.58 5.33
N LYS A 119 32.94 -0.16 5.65
CA LYS A 119 34.07 -0.51 4.77
C LYS A 119 34.20 -2.03 4.60
N GLY A 120 34.67 -2.47 3.42
CA GLY A 120 34.86 -3.89 3.07
C GLY A 120 33.68 -4.50 2.30
N ASP A 121 33.73 -5.81 2.06
CA ASP A 121 32.65 -6.54 1.38
C ASP A 121 31.40 -6.62 2.27
N ARG A 122 30.45 -5.70 2.03
CA ARG A 122 29.19 -5.58 2.77
C ARG A 122 28.33 -6.84 2.72
N ARG A 123 28.60 -7.80 1.82
CA ARG A 123 27.91 -9.10 1.79
C ARG A 123 28.21 -9.93 3.04
N LYS A 124 29.40 -9.78 3.63
CA LYS A 124 29.85 -10.55 4.81
C LYS A 124 29.19 -10.08 6.12
N SER A 125 28.72 -8.84 6.17
CA SER A 125 28.05 -8.23 7.34
C SER A 125 26.57 -7.95 7.08
N ARG A 126 25.99 -8.63 6.07
CA ARG A 126 24.61 -8.45 5.64
C ARG A 126 23.66 -9.02 6.68
N GLN A 127 22.81 -8.18 7.24
CA GLN A 127 21.68 -8.60 8.07
C GLN A 127 20.38 -8.56 7.26
N VAL A 128 19.53 -9.54 7.49
CA VAL A 128 18.22 -9.64 6.84
C VAL A 128 17.16 -9.50 7.93
N ASP A 129 16.24 -8.57 7.70
CA ASP A 129 15.11 -8.29 8.57
C ASP A 129 13.83 -8.27 7.72
N TYR A 130 12.69 -8.51 8.35
CA TYR A 130 11.38 -8.37 7.72
C TYR A 130 10.62 -7.25 8.42
N ARG A 131 10.43 -6.15 7.69
CA ARG A 131 9.69 -5.00 8.20
C ARG A 131 8.31 -4.96 7.58
N GLU A 132 7.32 -4.72 8.43
CA GLU A 132 5.95 -4.50 8.03
C GLU A 132 5.83 -3.13 7.35
N VAL A 133 5.40 -3.12 6.09
CA VAL A 133 4.83 -1.94 5.42
C VAL A 133 3.33 -1.99 5.60
N ARG A 134 2.74 -0.83 5.86
CA ARG A 134 1.29 -0.66 6.00
C ARG A 134 0.76 0.02 4.76
N LEU A 135 -0.25 -0.57 4.15
CA LEU A 135 -1.02 0.01 3.05
C LEU A 135 -2.37 0.43 3.63
N CYS A 136 -2.82 1.62 3.28
CA CYS A 136 -4.18 2.06 3.52
C CYS A 136 -4.81 2.49 2.20
N ALA A 137 -6.12 2.36 2.12
CA ALA A 137 -6.87 2.66 0.92
C ALA A 137 -8.24 3.26 1.26
N CYS A 138 -8.72 4.14 0.38
CA CYS A 138 -10.07 4.68 0.42
C CYS A 138 -10.67 4.75 -0.97
N SER A 139 -11.96 4.49 -1.09
CA SER A 139 -12.77 4.77 -2.28
C SER A 139 -14.13 5.33 -1.88
N LYS A 140 -14.81 5.96 -2.83
CA LYS A 140 -16.25 6.19 -2.72
C LYS A 140 -16.97 4.85 -3.01
N HIS A 141 -18.07 4.58 -2.31
CA HIS A 141 -18.81 3.32 -2.43
C HIS A 141 -19.20 2.96 -3.88
N ASP A 142 -19.66 3.94 -4.67
CA ASP A 142 -20.05 3.75 -6.08
C ASP A 142 -18.96 4.11 -7.09
N SER A 143 -17.68 3.91 -6.76
CA SER A 143 -16.56 4.37 -7.58
C SER A 143 -15.44 3.35 -7.67
N ASP A 144 -14.97 3.12 -8.89
CA ASP A 144 -13.76 2.33 -9.17
C ASP A 144 -12.47 3.08 -8.84
N THR A 145 -12.56 4.39 -8.57
CA THR A 145 -11.40 5.18 -8.14
C THR A 145 -11.05 4.88 -6.69
N VAL A 146 -9.87 4.29 -6.51
CA VAL A 146 -9.26 4.04 -5.20
C VAL A 146 -8.06 4.96 -5.01
N ARG A 147 -7.93 5.50 -3.80
CA ARG A 147 -6.70 6.15 -3.35
C ARG A 147 -5.98 5.27 -2.35
N TYR A 148 -4.71 5.00 -2.63
CA TYR A 148 -3.77 4.30 -1.78
C TYR A 148 -2.75 5.23 -1.13
N ASP A 149 -2.28 4.86 0.05
CA ASP A 149 -1.04 5.39 0.64
C ASP A 149 -0.32 4.29 1.42
N ALA A 150 1.00 4.37 1.51
CA ALA A 150 1.82 3.31 2.09
C ALA A 150 3.03 3.85 2.86
N THR A 151 3.37 3.19 3.96
CA THR A 151 4.47 3.61 4.84
C THR A 151 5.06 2.44 5.61
N PHE A 152 6.37 2.46 5.79
CA PHE A 152 7.09 1.68 6.81
C PHE A 152 7.26 2.47 8.12
N GLY A 153 6.75 3.70 8.18
CA GLY A 153 6.73 4.51 9.39
C GLY A 153 5.95 3.85 10.53
N PRO A 154 5.99 4.45 11.73
CA PRO A 154 5.23 3.97 12.89
C PRO A 154 3.75 3.81 12.57
N VAL A 155 3.07 2.91 13.30
CA VAL A 155 1.62 2.68 13.20
C VAL A 155 0.84 4.01 13.21
N ASP A 156 1.21 4.92 14.12
CA ASP A 156 0.54 6.22 14.31
C ASP A 156 0.62 7.17 13.12
N SER A 157 1.49 6.89 12.15
CA SER A 157 1.55 7.65 10.90
C SER A 157 0.43 7.27 9.93
N VAL A 158 -0.18 6.09 10.07
CA VAL A 158 -1.19 5.60 9.12
C VAL A 158 -2.45 6.44 9.17
N ALA A 159 -2.92 6.88 10.34
CA ALA A 159 -4.15 7.66 10.44
C ALA A 159 -4.12 8.94 9.58
N ALA A 160 -3.00 9.68 9.58
CA ALA A 160 -2.85 10.89 8.78
C ALA A 160 -2.87 10.59 7.26
N LEU A 161 -2.21 9.51 6.85
CA LEU A 161 -2.20 9.07 5.45
C LEU A 161 -3.59 8.61 5.02
N TRP A 162 -4.29 7.89 5.88
CA TRP A 162 -5.62 7.36 5.61
C TRP A 162 -6.67 8.47 5.51
N ALA A 163 -6.63 9.46 6.41
CA ALA A 163 -7.46 10.65 6.35
C ALA A 163 -7.20 11.47 5.07
N GLN A 164 -5.93 11.59 4.65
CA GLN A 164 -5.58 12.26 3.40
C GLN A 164 -6.09 11.49 2.18
N ALA A 165 -6.04 10.15 2.21
CA ALA A 165 -6.59 9.31 1.17
C ALA A 165 -8.11 9.50 1.06
N ALA A 166 -8.82 9.43 2.19
CA ALA A 166 -10.26 9.65 2.27
C ALA A 166 -10.67 11.04 1.76
N LYS A 167 -9.95 12.09 2.19
CA LYS A 167 -10.17 13.46 1.71
C LYS A 167 -10.05 13.55 0.19
N SER A 168 -9.07 12.88 -0.39
CA SER A 168 -8.83 12.94 -1.83
C SER A 168 -9.87 12.21 -2.68
N VAL A 169 -10.64 11.29 -2.09
CA VAL A 169 -11.80 10.64 -2.73
C VAL A 169 -13.14 11.30 -2.33
N GLY A 170 -13.07 12.48 -1.70
CA GLY A 170 -14.24 13.33 -1.45
C GLY A 170 -14.85 13.22 -0.05
N MET A 171 -14.10 12.76 0.96
CA MET A 171 -14.58 12.81 2.35
C MET A 171 -14.93 14.24 2.78
N SER A 172 -16.05 14.36 3.49
CA SER A 172 -16.62 15.59 4.05
C SER A 172 -16.97 15.39 5.52
N THR A 173 -17.38 16.47 6.21
CA THR A 173 -17.85 16.39 7.60
C THR A 173 -19.14 15.59 7.77
N GLN A 174 -19.88 15.34 6.69
CA GLN A 174 -21.13 14.56 6.69
C GLN A 174 -20.96 13.12 6.22
N SER A 175 -19.76 12.75 5.76
CA SER A 175 -19.50 11.43 5.21
C SER A 175 -19.56 10.34 6.27
N ARG A 176 -19.95 9.13 5.87
CA ARG A 176 -19.77 7.90 6.64
C ARG A 176 -18.65 7.09 6.01
N VAL A 177 -17.81 6.47 6.83
CA VAL A 177 -16.69 5.65 6.37
C VAL A 177 -16.92 4.23 6.84
N HIS A 178 -17.18 3.32 5.91
CA HIS A 178 -17.26 1.88 6.16
C HIS A 178 -15.86 1.31 6.10
N VAL A 179 -15.35 0.85 7.25
CA VAL A 179 -14.00 0.35 7.39
C VAL A 179 -14.01 -1.17 7.43
N LEU A 180 -13.26 -1.83 6.56
CA LEU A 180 -13.06 -3.29 6.57
C LEU A 180 -11.64 -3.61 7.03
N ALA A 181 -11.52 -4.60 7.92
CA ALA A 181 -10.23 -5.07 8.42
C ALA A 181 -10.26 -6.53 8.86
N ASP A 182 -9.09 -7.16 8.92
CA ASP A 182 -8.84 -8.50 9.46
C ASP A 182 -8.91 -8.58 11.00
N GLY A 183 -9.11 -7.44 11.67
CA GLY A 183 -9.18 -7.35 13.12
C GLY A 183 -7.83 -7.16 13.81
N ALA A 184 -6.77 -6.75 13.09
CA ALA A 184 -5.56 -6.22 13.70
C ALA A 184 -5.89 -4.97 14.54
N THR A 185 -5.43 -4.98 15.80
CA THR A 185 -5.77 -3.93 16.79
C THR A 185 -5.30 -2.54 16.36
N TRP A 186 -4.20 -2.47 15.63
CA TRP A 186 -3.67 -1.21 15.12
C TRP A 186 -4.58 -0.59 14.06
N ILE A 187 -5.30 -1.38 13.26
CA ILE A 187 -6.21 -0.83 12.24
C ILE A 187 -7.38 -0.12 12.93
N ASP A 188 -7.92 -0.71 13.99
CA ASP A 188 -9.02 -0.11 14.75
C ASP A 188 -8.60 1.17 15.49
N SER A 189 -7.38 1.18 16.05
CA SER A 189 -6.83 2.39 16.68
C SER A 189 -6.61 3.50 15.66
N GLN A 190 -6.04 3.20 14.50
CA GLN A 190 -5.78 4.19 13.45
C GLN A 190 -7.06 4.66 12.75
N ARG A 191 -8.06 3.79 12.57
CA ARG A 191 -9.41 4.17 12.13
C ARG A 191 -9.99 5.23 13.05
N SER A 192 -9.91 5.01 14.36
CA SER A 192 -10.48 5.91 15.36
C SER A 192 -9.84 7.29 15.31
N VAL A 193 -8.51 7.35 15.08
CA VAL A 193 -7.79 8.62 14.89
C VAL A 193 -8.13 9.28 13.55
N ALA A 194 -8.21 8.50 12.46
CA ALA A 194 -8.43 9.03 11.11
C ALA A 194 -9.85 9.55 10.87
N PHE A 195 -10.85 8.83 11.39
CA PHE A 195 -12.26 9.03 11.03
C PHE A 195 -13.18 9.32 12.22
N GLY A 196 -12.69 9.18 13.46
CA GLY A 196 -13.50 9.39 14.66
C GLY A 196 -14.83 8.63 14.61
N SER A 197 -15.93 9.34 14.89
CA SER A 197 -17.29 8.79 14.85
C SER A 197 -17.83 8.52 13.44
N GLN A 198 -17.22 9.07 12.39
CA GLN A 198 -17.61 8.83 11.00
C GLN A 198 -17.21 7.42 10.53
N GLY A 199 -16.14 6.85 11.10
CA GLY A 199 -15.64 5.52 10.77
C GLY A 199 -16.37 4.43 11.53
N LYS A 200 -16.95 3.46 10.83
CA LYS A 200 -17.53 2.24 11.42
C LYS A 200 -16.75 1.02 10.93
N LEU A 201 -16.19 0.26 11.88
CA LEU A 201 -15.46 -0.97 11.58
C LEU A 201 -16.43 -2.13 11.41
N LEU A 202 -16.21 -2.89 10.33
CA LEU A 202 -16.75 -4.23 10.12
C LEU A 202 -15.56 -5.17 9.94
N ILE A 203 -15.56 -6.30 10.66
CA ILE A 203 -14.56 -7.34 10.43
C ILE A 203 -14.81 -8.00 9.08
N ASP A 204 -13.75 -8.28 8.34
CA ASP A 204 -13.81 -9.02 7.10
C ASP A 204 -14.51 -10.37 7.30
N LEU A 205 -15.63 -10.57 6.60
CA LEU A 205 -16.41 -11.79 6.66
C LEU A 205 -15.60 -13.01 6.22
N TYR A 206 -14.78 -12.89 5.18
CA TYR A 206 -13.98 -14.00 4.68
C TYR A 206 -12.89 -14.40 5.66
N HIS A 207 -12.31 -13.44 6.37
CA HIS A 207 -11.39 -13.73 7.47
C HIS A 207 -12.10 -14.45 8.63
N VAL A 208 -13.33 -14.04 8.99
CA VAL A 208 -14.16 -14.80 9.96
C VAL A 208 -14.44 -16.22 9.46
N LEU A 209 -14.73 -16.38 8.17
CA LEU A 209 -15.01 -17.70 7.58
C LEU A 209 -13.77 -18.60 7.56
N GLU A 210 -12.55 -18.09 7.53
CA GLU A 210 -11.32 -18.88 7.69
C GLU A 210 -11.23 -19.50 9.09
N TYR A 211 -11.47 -18.70 10.14
CA TYR A 211 -11.53 -19.20 11.52
C TYR A 211 -12.63 -20.24 11.70
N LEU A 212 -13.83 -19.96 11.17
CA LEU A 212 -14.94 -20.92 11.21
C LEU A 212 -14.65 -22.17 10.39
N GLY A 213 -13.93 -22.06 9.27
CA GLY A 213 -13.51 -23.18 8.46
C GLY A 213 -12.56 -24.12 9.21
N GLN A 214 -11.58 -23.57 9.92
CA GLN A 214 -10.67 -24.34 10.78
C GLN A 214 -11.43 -25.04 11.94
N ALA A 215 -12.41 -24.35 12.53
CA ALA A 215 -13.23 -24.91 13.62
C ALA A 215 -14.28 -25.94 13.15
N ALA A 216 -14.64 -25.93 11.87
CA ALA A 216 -15.79 -26.69 11.36
C ALA A 216 -15.61 -28.21 11.50
N GLU A 217 -14.38 -28.72 11.38
CA GLU A 217 -14.04 -30.14 11.53
C GLU A 217 -14.34 -30.64 12.95
N THR A 218 -14.09 -29.83 13.97
CA THR A 218 -14.39 -30.15 15.37
C THR A 218 -15.88 -29.96 15.69
N CYS A 219 -16.52 -28.95 15.11
CA CYS A 219 -17.91 -28.58 15.42
C CYS A 219 -18.97 -29.47 14.76
N SER A 220 -18.62 -30.23 13.72
CA SER A 220 -19.63 -31.01 12.98
C SER A 220 -19.04 -32.15 12.16
N THR A 221 -19.75 -33.27 12.10
CA THR A 221 -19.49 -34.35 11.12
C THR A 221 -19.77 -33.93 9.67
N HIS A 222 -20.38 -32.77 9.44
CA HIS A 222 -20.63 -32.20 8.10
C HIS A 222 -20.08 -30.75 8.00
N PRO A 223 -18.75 -30.56 8.02
CA PRO A 223 -18.10 -29.24 8.18
C PRO A 223 -18.57 -28.20 7.15
N LYS A 224 -18.68 -28.59 5.88
CA LYS A 224 -19.14 -27.70 4.79
C LYS A 224 -20.57 -27.19 5.00
N ARG A 225 -21.49 -28.05 5.45
CA ARG A 225 -22.89 -27.69 5.73
C ARG A 225 -22.98 -26.80 6.97
N TRP A 226 -22.18 -27.10 7.99
CA TRP A 226 -22.07 -26.29 9.19
C TRP A 226 -21.57 -24.87 8.86
N LEU A 227 -20.48 -24.75 8.10
CA LEU A 227 -19.92 -23.46 7.67
C LEU A 227 -20.92 -22.64 6.85
N LYS A 228 -21.64 -23.26 5.91
CA LYS A 228 -22.71 -22.60 5.13
C LYS A 228 -23.83 -22.07 6.06
N THR A 229 -24.16 -22.81 7.11
CA THR A 229 -25.17 -22.42 8.10
C THR A 229 -24.69 -21.23 8.94
N GLN A 230 -23.44 -21.26 9.43
CA GLN A 230 -22.87 -20.13 10.18
C GLN A 230 -22.76 -18.88 9.32
N LYS A 231 -22.31 -19.00 8.06
CA LYS A 231 -22.28 -17.88 7.10
C LYS A 231 -23.66 -17.23 6.93
N LYS A 232 -24.73 -18.04 6.81
CA LYS A 232 -26.11 -17.54 6.73
C LYS A 232 -26.53 -16.84 8.02
N ARG A 233 -26.13 -17.36 9.19
CA ARG A 233 -26.40 -16.71 10.50
C ARG A 233 -25.69 -15.37 10.62
N LEU A 234 -24.40 -15.28 10.28
CA LEU A 234 -23.64 -14.02 10.26
C LEU A 234 -24.31 -12.97 9.38
N LYS A 235 -24.63 -13.32 8.13
CA LYS A 235 -25.32 -12.43 7.17
C LYS A 235 -26.75 -12.04 7.56
N SER A 236 -27.32 -12.64 8.60
CA SER A 236 -28.67 -12.30 9.10
C SER A 236 -28.63 -11.70 10.51
N GLY A 237 -27.52 -11.09 10.91
CA GLY A 237 -27.38 -10.41 12.20
C GLY A 237 -27.33 -11.37 13.40
N ARG A 238 -27.21 -12.68 13.15
CA ARG A 238 -27.22 -13.72 14.19
C ARG A 238 -25.81 -14.14 14.60
N SER A 239 -24.87 -13.20 14.64
CA SER A 239 -23.49 -13.42 15.11
C SER A 239 -23.46 -14.08 16.49
N GLU A 240 -24.35 -13.66 17.38
CA GLU A 240 -24.42 -14.22 18.73
C GLU A 240 -24.89 -15.69 18.79
N ARG A 241 -25.60 -16.15 17.75
CA ARG A 241 -25.91 -17.58 17.64
C ARG A 241 -24.69 -18.38 17.19
N VAL A 242 -23.83 -17.78 16.36
CA VAL A 242 -22.58 -18.42 15.90
C VAL A 242 -21.61 -18.55 17.06
N ILE A 243 -21.45 -17.50 17.86
CA ILE A 243 -20.54 -17.51 19.01
C ILE A 243 -20.97 -18.56 20.06
N ARG A 244 -22.25 -18.60 20.41
CA ARG A 244 -22.80 -19.65 21.31
C ARG A 244 -22.69 -21.07 20.73
N ASP A 245 -22.69 -21.22 19.42
CA ASP A 245 -22.53 -22.54 18.79
C ASP A 245 -21.08 -23.01 18.85
N LEU A 246 -20.11 -22.10 18.68
CA LEU A 246 -18.69 -22.37 18.90
C LEU A 246 -18.41 -22.73 20.37
N GLU A 247 -19.00 -22.00 21.31
CA GLU A 247 -18.79 -22.21 22.75
C GLU A 247 -19.09 -23.65 23.21
N LYS A 248 -20.12 -24.28 22.63
CA LYS A 248 -20.51 -25.67 22.93
C LYS A 248 -19.45 -26.71 22.56
N HIS A 249 -18.59 -26.39 21.59
CA HIS A 249 -17.57 -27.29 21.05
C HIS A 249 -16.17 -26.86 21.48
N ARG A 250 -16.07 -25.95 22.46
CA ARG A 250 -14.79 -25.39 22.90
C ARG A 250 -13.91 -26.47 23.51
N GLU A 251 -12.68 -26.57 23.01
CA GLU A 251 -11.70 -27.51 23.52
C GLU A 251 -11.28 -27.14 24.96
N ALA A 252 -10.92 -28.15 25.75
CA ALA A 252 -10.49 -27.96 27.14
C ALA A 252 -9.27 -27.03 27.23
N PRO A 253 -9.12 -26.25 28.33
CA PRO A 253 -7.99 -25.34 28.51
C PRO A 253 -6.61 -26.03 28.49
N SER A 254 -6.55 -27.33 28.77
CA SER A 254 -5.33 -28.14 28.72
C SER A 254 -4.82 -28.43 27.31
N VAL A 255 -5.66 -28.27 26.28
CA VAL A 255 -5.27 -28.47 24.88
C VAL A 255 -4.50 -27.24 24.40
N SER A 256 -3.34 -27.46 23.76
CA SER A 256 -2.51 -26.37 23.24
C SER A 256 -3.27 -25.52 22.23
N GLU A 257 -2.89 -24.25 22.10
CA GLU A 257 -3.61 -23.29 21.25
C GLU A 257 -3.60 -23.68 19.76
N GLU A 258 -2.50 -24.27 19.29
CA GLU A 258 -2.36 -24.79 17.92
C GLU A 258 -3.38 -25.88 17.60
N MET A 259 -3.72 -26.70 18.60
CA MET A 259 -4.67 -27.81 18.49
C MET A 259 -6.09 -27.41 18.92
N SER A 260 -6.37 -26.11 19.07
CA SER A 260 -7.65 -25.61 19.57
C SER A 260 -8.34 -24.63 18.61
N PRO A 261 -8.69 -25.08 17.38
CA PRO A 261 -9.29 -24.22 16.37
C PRO A 261 -10.64 -23.62 16.80
N VAL A 262 -11.48 -24.34 17.55
CA VAL A 262 -12.78 -23.81 18.02
C VAL A 262 -12.57 -22.70 19.04
N ARG A 263 -11.67 -22.89 20.01
CA ARG A 263 -11.34 -21.85 20.99
C ARG A 263 -10.73 -20.61 20.33
N ARG A 264 -9.88 -20.77 19.33
CA ARG A 264 -9.32 -19.67 18.54
C ARG A 264 -10.42 -18.88 17.82
N ALA A 265 -11.32 -19.57 17.13
CA ALA A 265 -12.46 -18.95 16.44
C ALA A 265 -13.40 -18.26 17.43
N TRP A 266 -13.78 -18.94 18.52
CA TRP A 266 -14.64 -18.38 19.57
C TRP A 266 -14.04 -17.09 20.14
N ARG A 267 -12.78 -17.10 20.59
CA ARG A 267 -12.11 -15.90 21.13
C ARG A 267 -12.01 -14.78 20.09
N TYR A 268 -11.78 -15.12 18.82
CA TYR A 268 -11.70 -14.13 17.75
C TYR A 268 -13.03 -13.38 17.57
N LEU A 269 -14.15 -14.10 17.49
CA LEU A 269 -15.49 -13.51 17.32
C LEU A 269 -15.99 -12.84 18.61
N GLU A 270 -15.78 -13.47 19.77
CA GLU A 270 -16.16 -12.97 21.10
C GLU A 270 -15.59 -11.57 21.34
N ASN A 271 -14.30 -11.38 21.07
CA ASN A 271 -13.63 -10.09 21.26
C ASN A 271 -14.06 -9.01 20.26
N ARG A 272 -14.92 -9.34 19.28
CA ARG A 272 -15.27 -8.47 18.15
C ARG A 272 -16.77 -8.40 17.90
N ARG A 273 -17.59 -8.76 18.88
CA ARG A 273 -19.06 -8.82 18.78
C ARG A 273 -19.69 -7.59 18.12
N ASP A 274 -19.20 -6.41 18.49
CA ASP A 274 -19.72 -5.12 18.01
C ASP A 274 -19.36 -4.83 16.55
N TYR A 275 -18.41 -5.58 15.98
CA TYR A 275 -17.89 -5.42 14.62
C TYR A 275 -18.38 -6.51 13.64
N LEU A 276 -19.39 -7.31 14.05
CA LEU A 276 -19.95 -8.42 13.25
C LEU A 276 -21.36 -8.11 12.69
N THR A 277 -21.64 -6.84 12.40
CA THR A 277 -22.95 -6.31 11.95
C THR A 277 -23.15 -6.43 10.43
N TYR A 278 -22.98 -7.65 9.89
CA TYR A 278 -23.03 -7.91 8.45
C TYR A 278 -24.40 -7.66 7.81
N ASP A 279 -25.48 -7.87 8.55
CA ASP A 279 -26.85 -7.53 8.13
C ASP A 279 -26.99 -6.05 7.82
N GLN A 280 -26.50 -5.18 8.69
CA GLN A 280 -26.56 -3.72 8.48
C GLN A 280 -25.71 -3.27 7.29
N ALA A 281 -24.61 -3.97 7.00
CA ALA A 281 -23.79 -3.70 5.82
C ALA A 281 -24.52 -4.15 4.54
N ILE A 282 -25.15 -5.33 4.55
CA ILE A 282 -25.97 -5.83 3.44
C ILE A 282 -27.14 -4.89 3.14
N ASP A 283 -27.85 -4.41 4.16
CA ASP A 283 -28.99 -3.50 4.00
C ASP A 283 -28.61 -2.16 3.36
N LYS A 284 -27.32 -1.80 3.43
CA LYS A 284 -26.74 -0.58 2.84
C LYS A 284 -25.93 -0.86 1.57
N ASP A 285 -25.98 -2.08 1.06
CA ASP A 285 -25.19 -2.54 -0.09
C ASP A 285 -23.67 -2.37 0.08
N LEU A 286 -23.18 -2.42 1.33
CA LEU A 286 -21.76 -2.24 1.65
C LEU A 286 -20.98 -3.55 1.50
N PRO A 287 -19.69 -3.48 1.11
CA PRO A 287 -18.84 -4.65 0.99
C PRO A 287 -18.64 -5.35 2.36
N LEU A 288 -18.52 -6.67 2.33
CA LEU A 288 -18.34 -7.52 3.51
C LEU A 288 -16.92 -8.06 3.67
N GLY A 289 -16.03 -7.78 2.72
CA GLY A 289 -14.66 -8.30 2.71
C GLY A 289 -13.70 -7.31 2.08
N SER A 290 -12.44 -7.37 2.52
CA SER A 290 -11.37 -6.41 2.28
C SER A 290 -10.62 -6.67 0.96
N GLY A 291 -11.37 -7.03 -0.09
CA GLY A 291 -10.79 -7.38 -1.39
C GLY A 291 -10.03 -6.23 -2.06
N LEU A 292 -10.37 -4.97 -1.71
CA LEU A 292 -9.72 -3.78 -2.25
C LEU A 292 -8.29 -3.65 -1.72
N ILE A 293 -8.03 -3.88 -0.43
CA ILE A 293 -6.69 -3.83 0.15
C ILE A 293 -5.87 -5.06 -0.19
N GLU A 294 -6.49 -6.24 -0.27
CA GLU A 294 -5.81 -7.46 -0.74
C GLU A 294 -5.29 -7.30 -2.17
N SER A 295 -6.13 -6.75 -3.06
CA SER A 295 -5.72 -6.38 -4.41
C SER A 295 -4.61 -5.32 -4.37
N GLY A 296 -4.78 -4.28 -3.56
CA GLY A 296 -3.79 -3.23 -3.31
C GLY A 296 -2.41 -3.78 -2.95
N ASN A 297 -2.35 -4.70 -1.99
CA ASN A 297 -1.12 -5.36 -1.59
C ASN A 297 -0.44 -6.05 -2.78
N LYS A 298 -1.20 -6.78 -3.61
CA LYS A 298 -0.66 -7.50 -4.77
C LYS A 298 -0.06 -6.56 -5.80
N HIS A 299 -0.80 -5.53 -6.25
CA HIS A 299 -0.37 -4.70 -7.38
C HIS A 299 0.44 -3.46 -6.98
N VAL A 300 0.20 -2.87 -5.80
CA VAL A 300 0.95 -1.70 -5.31
C VAL A 300 2.27 -2.15 -4.70
N LEU A 301 2.22 -3.01 -3.67
CA LEU A 301 3.39 -3.37 -2.88
C LEU A 301 4.14 -4.56 -3.49
N GLN A 302 3.51 -5.73 -3.57
CA GLN A 302 4.19 -6.99 -3.88
C GLN A 302 4.80 -7.01 -5.28
N ALA A 303 4.09 -6.45 -6.27
CA ALA A 303 4.51 -6.36 -7.67
C ALA A 303 5.91 -5.77 -7.87
N ARG A 304 6.37 -4.90 -6.95
CA ARG A 304 7.73 -4.34 -7.00
C ARG A 304 8.60 -4.71 -5.80
N MET A 305 8.03 -4.70 -4.61
CA MET A 305 8.78 -4.83 -3.36
C MET A 305 9.18 -6.27 -3.07
N LYS A 306 8.41 -7.25 -3.55
CA LYS A 306 8.60 -8.69 -3.28
C LYS A 306 8.97 -9.51 -4.52
N ILE A 307 9.47 -8.87 -5.58
CA ILE A 307 9.99 -9.61 -6.75
C ILE A 307 11.20 -10.48 -6.35
N PRO A 308 11.48 -11.58 -7.07
CA PRO A 308 12.62 -12.44 -6.79
C PRO A 308 13.94 -11.65 -6.72
N GLY A 309 14.74 -11.92 -5.69
CA GLY A 309 16.03 -11.25 -5.49
C GLY A 309 15.95 -9.81 -4.96
N ALA A 310 14.76 -9.23 -4.79
CA ALA A 310 14.63 -7.89 -4.23
C ALA A 310 15.15 -7.83 -2.79
N SER A 311 15.88 -6.75 -2.50
CA SER A 311 16.43 -6.46 -1.18
C SER A 311 16.58 -4.96 -1.07
N TRP A 312 16.08 -4.41 0.02
CA TRP A 312 15.93 -2.96 0.17
C TRP A 312 16.66 -2.46 1.41
N SER A 313 17.28 -1.28 1.33
CA SER A 313 17.51 -0.51 2.55
C SER A 313 16.20 0.11 3.00
N MET A 314 16.06 0.37 4.30
CA MET A 314 14.85 0.96 4.87
C MET A 314 14.44 2.26 4.17
N GLU A 315 15.41 3.17 3.98
CA GLU A 315 15.18 4.46 3.31
C GLU A 315 14.69 4.29 1.86
N THR A 316 15.32 3.38 1.10
CA THR A 316 14.89 3.16 -0.29
C THR A 316 13.53 2.49 -0.32
N ALA A 317 13.24 1.58 0.62
CA ALA A 317 11.97 0.89 0.70
C ALA A 317 10.80 1.86 0.91
N GLU A 318 10.92 2.78 1.88
CA GLU A 318 9.94 3.83 2.16
C GLU A 318 9.65 4.69 0.93
N ASN A 319 10.72 5.15 0.26
CA ASN A 319 10.57 5.97 -0.94
C ASN A 319 9.87 5.23 -2.08
N PHE A 320 10.16 3.94 -2.25
CA PHE A 320 9.56 3.13 -3.31
C PHE A 320 8.10 2.80 -3.04
N VAL A 321 7.69 2.45 -1.82
CA VAL A 321 6.26 2.15 -1.54
C VAL A 321 5.37 3.37 -1.77
N ARG A 322 5.89 4.56 -1.47
CA ARG A 322 5.26 5.85 -1.78
C ARG A 322 5.16 6.14 -3.27
N ALA A 323 6.23 5.85 -4.02
CA ALA A 323 6.21 5.93 -5.48
C ALA A 323 5.23 4.93 -6.10
N ARG A 324 5.14 3.71 -5.55
CA ARG A 324 4.16 2.69 -5.96
C ARG A 324 2.73 3.16 -5.71
N ALA A 325 2.45 3.70 -4.52
CA ALA A 325 1.13 4.25 -4.21
C ALA A 325 0.76 5.39 -5.17
N MET A 326 1.68 6.33 -5.43
CA MET A 326 1.49 7.42 -6.41
C MET A 326 1.14 6.90 -7.81
N ARG A 327 1.81 5.83 -8.25
CA ARG A 327 1.55 5.17 -9.53
C ARG A 327 0.15 4.54 -9.57
N ALA A 328 -0.22 3.79 -8.54
CA ALA A 328 -1.55 3.19 -8.41
C ALA A 328 -2.66 4.26 -8.37
N ASN A 329 -2.34 5.42 -7.80
CA ASN A 329 -3.21 6.58 -7.71
C ASN A 329 -3.32 7.40 -9.02
N GLN A 330 -2.69 6.94 -10.12
CA GLN A 330 -2.68 7.61 -11.43
C GLN A 330 -2.10 9.05 -11.41
N GLN A 331 -1.22 9.36 -10.46
CA GLN A 331 -0.68 10.72 -10.27
C GLN A 331 0.63 10.96 -11.05
N TRP A 332 0.90 10.15 -12.07
CA TRP A 332 2.15 10.19 -12.81
C TRP A 332 2.33 11.51 -13.56
N GLU A 333 1.30 11.94 -14.30
CA GLU A 333 1.37 13.19 -15.07
C GLU A 333 1.46 14.41 -14.16
N ASP A 334 0.70 14.45 -13.07
CA ASP A 334 0.74 15.52 -12.07
C ASP A 334 2.16 15.70 -11.55
N TYR A 335 2.82 14.61 -11.17
CA TYR A 335 4.17 14.63 -10.64
C TYR A 335 5.18 15.26 -11.61
N TRP A 336 5.14 14.86 -12.89
CA TRP A 336 6.06 15.38 -13.92
C TRP A 336 5.74 16.81 -14.33
N THR A 337 4.45 17.16 -14.38
CA THR A 337 4.00 18.52 -14.70
C THR A 337 4.47 19.50 -13.62
N GLU A 338 4.26 19.17 -12.35
CA GLU A 338 4.77 19.96 -11.22
C GLU A 338 6.30 20.08 -11.21
N LEU A 339 7.03 19.04 -11.65
CA LEU A 339 8.48 19.12 -11.77
C LEU A 339 8.95 20.06 -12.86
N LYS A 340 8.21 20.18 -13.97
CA LYS A 340 8.53 21.13 -15.04
C LYS A 340 8.32 22.58 -14.59
N TYR A 341 7.25 22.86 -13.84
CA TYR A 341 7.00 24.22 -13.32
C TYR A 341 7.93 24.64 -12.18
N ALA A 342 8.56 23.67 -11.50
CA ALA A 342 9.50 23.93 -10.41
C ALA A 342 10.97 24.00 -10.87
N ALA A 343 11.25 23.74 -12.15
CA ALA A 343 12.57 23.79 -12.78
C ALA A 343 12.67 25.05 -13.64
#